data_AF-M3UVM3-F1
#
_entry.id   AF-M3UVM3-F1
#
_cell.length_a   1.000
_cell.length_b   1.000
_cell.length_c   1.000
_cell.angle_alpha   90.00
_cell.angle_beta   90.00
_cell.angle_gamma   90.00
#
_symmetry.space_group_name_H-M   'P 1'
#
loop_
_entity.id
_entity.type
_entity.pdbx_description
1 polymer ?
#
loop_
_entity_poly.entity_id
_entity_poly.type
_entity_poly.pdbx_seq_one_letter_code
_entity_poly.pdbx_strand_id
1 'polypeptide(L)'
;MSAPRISSAALLGGLIGWALALTPGQLPRAAMVSAAVGTVLTLLGMGVGAVSARLGRRRAASSELVSAAAVAGAAAVVGALWWQTRVTENFGAPAPGVLWVAAAAGVPLAVGLALVWLPGRVWAVGALLTALIAGPAAHARAAAPDIPADPALSYSMLDPTADVDARAQALVDDWATKPHTGAVVVIVPTGSGWVDASAVAGFRRHFDDDVAFLAMQYSDVPSWQAYVRSPAAASDSAIAVVRALNRRISASPDRPDVYLFGQSLGAIGADAARAWADDHKVAIDGTVLSGPPAGTVESLPACEPRVVLANATDPVADFDASLAWRAPDHVGGTTTIGAPRQQLPWIPGLSVVGTALDLAVSLDGPVGTGHHYGIEQGLAVGELPPGCQTIGPRAAS
;
A
#
# COMPACT_ATOMS: atom_id res chain seq x y z
N MET A 1 -29.11 -40.69 10.81
CA MET A 1 -28.46 -39.39 10.57
C MET A 1 -27.01 -39.67 10.21
N SER A 2 -26.59 -39.40 8.97
CA SER A 2 -25.22 -39.63 8.53
C SER A 2 -24.27 -38.66 9.25
N ALA A 3 -23.19 -39.17 9.84
CA ALA A 3 -22.20 -38.35 10.55
C ALA A 3 -21.66 -37.20 9.66
N PRO A 4 -21.32 -36.04 10.24
CA PRO A 4 -20.81 -34.91 9.48
C PRO A 4 -19.55 -35.33 8.70
N ARG A 5 -19.55 -35.06 7.39
CA ARG A 5 -18.53 -35.51 6.41
C ARG A 5 -17.20 -34.76 6.52
N ILE A 6 -17.06 -33.84 7.46
CA ILE A 6 -15.91 -32.95 7.61
C ILE A 6 -15.15 -33.34 8.89
N SER A 7 -13.82 -33.47 8.79
CA SER A 7 -12.97 -33.85 9.92
C SER A 7 -12.96 -32.76 11.00
N SER A 8 -12.85 -33.14 12.28
CA SER A 8 -12.67 -32.17 13.38
C SER A 8 -11.44 -31.26 13.19
N ALA A 9 -10.46 -31.70 12.40
CA ALA A 9 -9.33 -30.90 11.98
C ALA A 9 -9.72 -29.72 11.07
N ALA A 10 -10.71 -29.87 10.19
CA ALA A 10 -11.21 -28.78 9.36
C ALA A 10 -12.02 -27.77 10.19
N LEU A 11 -12.83 -28.22 11.16
CA LEU A 11 -13.50 -27.32 12.11
C LEU A 11 -12.50 -26.49 12.92
N LEU A 12 -11.48 -27.15 13.47
CA LEU A 12 -10.40 -26.48 14.20
C LEU A 12 -9.66 -25.47 13.30
N GLY A 13 -9.35 -25.87 12.05
CA GLY A 13 -8.72 -24.97 11.08
C GLY A 13 -9.58 -23.75 10.77
N GLY A 14 -10.90 -23.92 10.63
CA GLY A 14 -11.82 -22.80 10.44
C GLY A 14 -11.86 -21.83 11.61
N LEU A 15 -11.89 -22.34 12.85
CA LEU A 15 -11.84 -21.52 14.05
C LEU A 15 -10.52 -20.74 14.17
N ILE A 16 -9.39 -21.35 13.81
CA ILE A 16 -8.09 -20.66 13.76
C ILE A 16 -8.11 -19.55 12.70
N GLY A 17 -8.59 -19.85 11.49
CA GLY A 17 -8.70 -18.86 10.41
C GLY A 17 -9.59 -17.68 10.78
N TRP A 18 -10.73 -17.96 11.43
CA TRP A 18 -11.61 -16.93 11.98
C TRP A 18 -10.93 -16.07 13.04
N ALA A 19 -10.22 -16.68 14.01
CA ALA A 19 -9.48 -15.95 15.03
C ALA A 19 -8.40 -15.05 14.43
N LEU A 20 -7.72 -15.50 13.37
CA LEU A 20 -6.74 -14.69 12.64
C LEU A 20 -7.37 -13.46 11.95
N ALA A 21 -8.63 -13.53 11.51
CA ALA A 21 -9.33 -12.37 10.95
C ALA A 21 -9.62 -11.27 11.99
N LEU A 22 -9.65 -11.64 13.27
CA LEU A 22 -9.89 -10.76 14.40
C LEU A 22 -8.59 -10.14 14.95
N THR A 23 -7.44 -10.43 14.33
CA THR A 23 -6.15 -9.92 14.77
C THR A 23 -6.13 -8.39 14.74
N PRO A 24 -5.60 -7.72 15.79
CA PRO A 24 -5.48 -6.27 15.85
C PRO A 24 -4.78 -5.67 14.63
N GLY A 25 -5.25 -4.50 14.19
CA GLY A 25 -4.66 -3.66 13.15
C GLY A 25 -4.73 -2.18 13.51
N GLN A 26 -4.01 -1.30 12.82
CA GLN A 26 -4.02 0.13 13.06
C GLN A 26 -5.19 0.87 12.41
N LEU A 27 -5.98 0.20 11.55
CA LEU A 27 -7.11 0.81 10.84
C LEU A 27 -8.48 0.27 11.29
N PRO A 28 -9.52 1.12 11.35
CA PRO A 28 -10.90 0.67 11.52
C PRO A 28 -11.31 -0.25 10.38
N ARG A 29 -11.94 -1.39 10.70
CA ARG A 29 -12.47 -2.33 9.72
C ARG A 29 -13.99 -2.28 9.74
N ALA A 30 -14.59 -1.84 8.63
CA ALA A 30 -16.03 -1.84 8.49
C ALA A 30 -16.63 -3.25 8.66
N ALA A 31 -17.87 -3.34 9.15
CA ALA A 31 -18.55 -4.62 9.40
C ALA A 31 -18.53 -5.55 8.17
N MET A 32 -18.73 -5.00 6.98
CA MET A 32 -18.72 -5.76 5.72
C MET A 32 -17.32 -6.33 5.41
N VAL A 33 -16.27 -5.55 5.63
CA VAL A 33 -14.88 -5.99 5.44
C VAL A 33 -14.55 -7.10 6.45
N SER A 34 -14.90 -6.92 7.72
CA SER A 34 -14.70 -7.94 8.76
C SER A 34 -15.44 -9.24 8.45
N ALA A 35 -16.68 -9.18 7.95
CA ALA A 35 -17.41 -10.36 7.49
C ALA A 35 -16.72 -11.06 6.32
N ALA A 36 -16.29 -10.29 5.30
CA ALA A 36 -15.64 -10.83 4.11
C ALA A 36 -14.31 -11.52 4.46
N VAL A 37 -13.41 -10.80 5.12
CA VAL A 37 -12.11 -11.32 5.57
C VAL A 37 -12.28 -12.51 6.51
N GLY A 38 -13.17 -12.39 7.51
CA GLY A 38 -13.46 -13.46 8.45
C GLY A 38 -13.92 -14.73 7.75
N THR A 39 -14.82 -14.59 6.77
CA THR A 39 -15.31 -15.71 5.98
C THR A 39 -14.18 -16.34 5.17
N VAL A 40 -13.41 -15.55 4.42
CA VAL A 40 -12.30 -16.06 3.61
C VAL A 40 -11.28 -16.83 4.45
N LEU A 41 -10.82 -16.27 5.57
CA LEU A 41 -9.83 -16.93 6.42
C LEU A 41 -10.40 -18.18 7.11
N THR A 42 -11.68 -18.16 7.50
CA THR A 42 -12.38 -19.36 8.01
C THR A 42 -12.37 -20.47 6.95
N LEU A 43 -12.75 -20.16 5.71
CA LEU A 43 -12.78 -21.12 4.61
C LEU A 43 -11.41 -21.71 4.29
N LEU A 44 -10.38 -20.85 4.21
CA LEU A 44 -8.99 -21.27 4.00
C LEU A 44 -8.51 -22.16 5.14
N GLY A 45 -8.78 -21.79 6.39
CA GLY A 45 -8.47 -22.58 7.57
C GLY A 45 -9.13 -23.96 7.54
N MET A 46 -10.41 -24.03 7.16
CA MET A 46 -11.13 -25.31 6.99
C MET A 46 -10.48 -26.18 5.90
N GLY A 47 -10.09 -25.58 4.78
CA GLY A 47 -9.37 -26.26 3.69
C GLY A 47 -8.03 -26.85 4.15
N VAL A 48 -7.20 -26.05 4.83
CA VAL A 48 -5.90 -26.49 5.38
C VAL A 48 -6.08 -27.61 6.39
N GLY A 49 -7.08 -27.50 7.28
CA GLY A 49 -7.40 -28.53 8.26
C GLY A 49 -7.86 -29.84 7.61
N ALA A 50 -8.68 -29.77 6.56
CA ALA A 50 -9.12 -30.93 5.80
C ALA A 50 -7.97 -31.64 5.07
N VAL A 51 -7.09 -30.88 4.40
CA VAL A 51 -5.90 -31.41 3.73
C VAL A 51 -4.93 -32.05 4.73
N SER A 52 -4.70 -31.40 5.87
CA SER A 52 -3.83 -31.92 6.94
C SER A 52 -4.32 -33.25 7.50
N ALA A 53 -5.63 -33.43 7.64
CA ALA A 53 -6.23 -34.69 8.05
C ALA A 53 -6.07 -35.79 6.98
N ARG A 54 -6.19 -35.44 5.69
CA ARG A 54 -6.01 -36.39 4.58
C ARG A 54 -4.56 -36.86 4.43
N LEU A 55 -3.60 -35.98 4.66
CA LEU A 55 -2.16 -36.29 4.57
C LEU A 55 -1.63 -37.09 5.78
N GLY A 56 -2.51 -37.52 6.70
CA GLY A 56 -2.12 -38.31 7.88
C GLY A 56 -1.23 -37.54 8.89
N ARG A 57 -1.00 -36.24 8.69
CA ARG A 57 -0.12 -35.42 9.53
C ARG A 57 -0.76 -34.99 10.85
N ARG A 58 -2.09 -35.09 10.99
CA ARG A 58 -2.81 -34.81 12.25
C ARG A 58 -3.87 -35.88 12.55
N ARG A 59 -3.88 -36.41 13.78
CA ARG A 59 -5.01 -37.18 14.33
C ARG A 59 -6.26 -36.29 14.36
N ALA A 60 -7.45 -36.90 14.33
CA ALA A 60 -8.71 -36.16 14.54
C ALA A 60 -8.59 -35.29 15.80
N ALA A 61 -8.88 -33.99 15.68
CA ALA A 61 -8.91 -33.09 16.83
C ALA A 61 -9.97 -33.57 17.83
N SER A 62 -9.64 -33.55 19.14
CA SER A 62 -10.60 -33.89 20.19
C SER A 62 -11.72 -32.84 20.26
N SER A 63 -12.89 -33.23 20.76
CA SER A 63 -14.01 -32.32 21.02
C SER A 63 -13.63 -31.20 22.00
N GLU A 64 -12.75 -31.50 22.95
CA GLU A 64 -12.18 -30.52 23.89
C GLU A 64 -11.38 -29.42 23.17
N LEU A 65 -10.50 -29.79 22.22
CA LEU A 65 -9.72 -28.82 21.46
C LEU A 65 -10.61 -27.91 20.59
N VAL A 66 -11.65 -28.49 19.97
CA VAL A 66 -12.62 -27.71 19.19
C VAL A 66 -13.40 -26.75 20.08
N SER A 67 -13.82 -27.20 21.28
CA SER A 67 -14.53 -26.36 22.24
C SER A 67 -13.64 -25.24 22.78
N ALA A 68 -12.39 -25.54 23.11
CA ALA A 68 -11.40 -24.56 23.54
C ALA A 68 -11.14 -23.50 22.45
N ALA A 69 -11.03 -23.92 21.19
CA ALA A 69 -10.88 -23.00 20.05
C ALA A 69 -12.12 -22.11 19.85
N ALA A 70 -13.33 -22.64 20.08
CA ALA A 70 -14.56 -21.85 20.01
C ALA A 70 -14.62 -20.79 21.12
N VAL A 71 -14.24 -21.14 22.35
CA VAL A 71 -14.15 -20.20 23.47
C VAL A 71 -13.08 -19.14 23.21
N ALA A 72 -11.90 -19.55 22.73
CA ALA A 72 -10.82 -18.63 22.37
C ALA A 72 -11.27 -17.65 21.26
N GLY A 73 -11.99 -18.14 20.26
CA GLY A 73 -12.56 -17.29 19.21
C GLY A 73 -13.61 -16.31 19.75
N ALA A 74 -14.48 -16.73 20.67
CA ALA A 74 -15.42 -15.81 21.33
C ALA A 74 -14.69 -14.72 22.13
N ALA A 75 -13.61 -15.07 22.85
CA ALA A 75 -12.76 -14.09 23.53
C ALA A 75 -12.05 -13.15 22.52
N ALA A 76 -11.61 -13.67 21.37
CA ALA A 76 -11.03 -12.88 20.31
C ALA A 76 -12.02 -11.85 19.72
N VAL A 77 -13.33 -12.15 19.66
CA VAL A 77 -14.35 -11.18 19.25
C VAL A 77 -14.43 -10.02 20.24
N VAL A 78 -14.42 -10.30 21.54
CA VAL A 78 -14.44 -9.26 22.58
C VAL A 78 -13.17 -8.40 22.50
N GLY A 79 -12.00 -9.05 22.37
CA GLY A 79 -10.73 -8.35 22.19
C GLY A 79 -10.70 -7.50 20.93
N ALA A 80 -11.22 -8.01 19.80
CA ALA A 80 -11.30 -7.27 18.55
C ALA A 80 -12.28 -6.11 18.62
N LEU A 81 -13.43 -6.27 19.30
CA LEU A 81 -14.39 -5.19 19.51
C LEU A 81 -13.78 -4.06 20.36
N TRP A 82 -13.12 -4.42 21.46
CA TRP A 82 -12.38 -3.47 22.29
C TRP A 82 -11.29 -2.75 21.48
N TRP A 83 -10.52 -3.50 20.70
CA TRP A 83 -9.46 -2.95 19.87
C TRP A 83 -9.98 -2.01 18.78
N GLN A 84 -11.02 -2.42 18.06
CA GLN A 84 -11.66 -1.60 17.03
C GLN A 84 -12.23 -0.30 17.62
N THR A 85 -12.76 -0.34 18.84
CA THR A 85 -13.19 0.88 19.56
C THR A 85 -12.02 1.84 19.78
N ARG A 86 -10.89 1.33 20.27
CA ARG A 86 -9.66 2.11 20.49
C ARG A 86 -9.11 2.71 19.21
N VAL A 87 -9.11 1.94 18.13
CA VAL A 87 -8.66 2.43 16.83
C VAL A 87 -9.62 3.51 16.33
N THR A 88 -10.94 3.30 16.35
CA THR A 88 -11.91 4.30 15.86
C THR A 88 -11.83 5.65 16.59
N GLU A 89 -11.45 5.67 17.87
CA GLU A 89 -11.26 6.90 18.66
C GLU A 89 -10.20 7.84 18.02
N ASN A 90 -9.11 7.30 17.48
CA ASN A 90 -8.06 8.11 16.84
C ASN A 90 -8.48 8.72 15.50
N PHE A 91 -9.59 8.23 14.93
CA PHE A 91 -10.04 8.57 13.58
C PHE A 91 -11.34 9.40 13.61
N GLY A 92 -11.86 9.72 14.80
CA GLY A 92 -13.15 10.40 14.96
C GLY A 92 -14.34 9.58 14.40
N ALA A 93 -14.16 8.27 14.25
CA ALA A 93 -15.16 7.37 13.71
C ALA A 93 -16.06 6.81 14.83
N PRO A 94 -17.32 6.46 14.55
CA PRO A 94 -18.18 5.85 15.55
C PRO A 94 -17.64 4.48 15.95
N ALA A 95 -17.75 4.17 17.25
CA ALA A 95 -17.37 2.87 17.77
C ALA A 95 -18.15 1.73 17.09
N PRO A 96 -17.52 0.56 16.86
CA PRO A 96 -18.20 -0.60 16.30
C PRO A 96 -19.39 -1.03 17.16
N GLY A 97 -20.57 -1.14 16.54
CA GLY A 97 -21.80 -1.54 17.21
C GLY A 97 -22.11 -3.03 17.10
N VAL A 98 -23.32 -3.42 17.53
CA VAL A 98 -23.81 -4.82 17.47
C VAL A 98 -23.77 -5.40 16.05
N LEU A 99 -24.01 -4.58 15.03
CA LEU A 99 -23.94 -5.00 13.63
C LEU A 99 -22.53 -5.43 13.23
N TRP A 100 -21.50 -4.78 13.76
CA TRP A 100 -20.13 -5.18 13.53
C TRP A 100 -19.84 -6.55 14.15
N VAL A 101 -20.28 -6.78 15.39
CA VAL A 101 -20.13 -8.08 16.06
C VAL A 101 -20.85 -9.19 15.28
N ALA A 102 -22.09 -8.93 14.85
CA ALA A 102 -22.86 -9.88 14.05
C ALA A 102 -22.17 -10.20 12.72
N ALA A 103 -21.53 -9.21 12.08
CA ALA A 103 -20.80 -9.38 10.84
C ALA A 103 -19.47 -10.12 11.04
N ALA A 104 -18.65 -9.71 12.01
CA ALA A 104 -17.31 -10.26 12.26
C ALA A 104 -17.33 -11.67 12.88
N ALA A 105 -18.35 -11.99 13.68
CA ALA A 105 -18.51 -13.30 14.31
C ALA A 105 -19.56 -14.17 13.62
N GLY A 106 -20.75 -13.62 13.39
CA GLY A 106 -21.92 -14.38 12.93
C GLY A 106 -21.77 -14.88 11.49
N VAL A 107 -21.35 -14.02 10.56
CA VAL A 107 -21.26 -14.39 9.13
C VAL A 107 -20.21 -15.49 8.88
N PRO A 108 -18.94 -15.37 9.32
CA PRO A 108 -17.94 -16.41 9.08
C PRO A 108 -18.31 -17.76 9.69
N LEU A 109 -18.84 -17.75 10.92
CA LEU A 109 -19.26 -18.97 11.61
C LEU A 109 -20.48 -19.60 10.93
N ALA A 110 -21.46 -18.81 10.50
CA ALA A 110 -22.63 -19.31 9.79
C ALA A 110 -22.25 -19.94 8.44
N VAL A 111 -21.33 -19.31 7.69
CA VAL A 111 -20.81 -19.87 6.43
C VAL A 111 -20.00 -21.14 6.68
N GLY A 112 -19.11 -21.13 7.67
CA GLY A 112 -18.32 -22.30 8.08
C GLY A 112 -19.19 -23.46 8.59
N LEU A 113 -20.30 -23.18 9.27
CA LEU A 113 -21.30 -24.19 9.65
C LEU A 113 -22.09 -24.66 8.44
N ALA A 114 -22.57 -23.76 7.58
CA ALA A 114 -23.29 -24.12 6.36
C ALA A 114 -22.47 -25.08 5.46
N LEU A 115 -21.13 -24.99 5.47
CA LEU A 115 -20.21 -25.97 4.88
C LEU A 115 -20.39 -27.40 5.40
N VAL A 116 -20.63 -27.53 6.70
CA VAL A 116 -20.75 -28.82 7.40
C VAL A 116 -22.11 -29.48 7.13
N TRP A 117 -23.16 -28.68 6.97
CA TRP A 117 -24.56 -29.16 6.86
C TRP A 117 -25.09 -29.15 5.40
N LEU A 118 -24.47 -28.34 4.54
CA LEU A 118 -24.47 -28.26 3.07
C LEU A 118 -24.23 -29.53 2.22
N PRO A 119 -25.17 -30.12 1.45
CA PRO A 119 -24.78 -31.14 0.46
C PRO A 119 -23.80 -30.57 -0.60
N GLY A 120 -22.78 -31.36 -0.96
CA GLY A 120 -21.62 -30.96 -1.79
C GLY A 120 -21.91 -30.35 -3.17
N ARG A 121 -23.16 -30.43 -3.67
CA ARG A 121 -23.57 -29.83 -4.95
C ARG A 121 -23.89 -28.34 -4.86
N VAL A 122 -24.25 -27.86 -3.66
CA VAL A 122 -24.47 -26.42 -3.38
C VAL A 122 -23.13 -25.65 -3.42
N TRP A 123 -22.02 -26.34 -3.19
CA TRP A 123 -20.66 -25.79 -3.20
C TRP A 123 -20.13 -25.44 -4.58
N ALA A 124 -20.49 -26.18 -5.61
CA ALA A 124 -20.15 -25.81 -6.99
C ALA A 124 -20.79 -24.47 -7.35
N VAL A 125 -22.01 -24.21 -6.87
CA VAL A 125 -22.73 -22.95 -7.08
C VAL A 125 -22.13 -21.83 -6.23
N GLY A 126 -21.76 -22.09 -4.97
CA GLY A 126 -21.08 -21.10 -4.11
C GLY A 126 -19.69 -20.70 -4.61
N ALA A 127 -18.86 -21.66 -5.04
CA ALA A 127 -17.55 -21.37 -5.65
C ALA A 127 -17.68 -20.66 -7.00
N LEU A 128 -18.70 -21.00 -7.80
CA LEU A 128 -19.03 -20.29 -9.03
C LEU A 128 -19.50 -18.86 -8.75
N LEU A 129 -20.30 -18.64 -7.70
CA LEU A 129 -20.75 -17.31 -7.27
C LEU A 129 -19.60 -16.48 -6.69
N THR A 130 -18.69 -17.05 -5.89
CA THR A 130 -17.48 -16.36 -5.43
C THR A 130 -16.54 -16.04 -6.59
N ALA A 131 -16.41 -16.94 -7.58
CA ALA A 131 -15.68 -16.66 -8.82
C ALA A 131 -16.39 -15.62 -9.71
N LEU A 132 -17.72 -15.50 -9.64
CA LEU A 132 -18.53 -14.47 -10.32
C LEU A 132 -18.57 -13.13 -9.57
N ILE A 133 -18.28 -13.10 -8.27
CA ILE A 133 -18.14 -11.89 -7.45
C ILE A 133 -16.68 -11.39 -7.44
N ALA A 134 -15.72 -12.31 -7.52
CA ALA A 134 -14.29 -12.00 -7.70
C ALA A 134 -13.91 -11.77 -9.18
N GLY A 135 -14.67 -12.34 -10.12
CA GLY A 135 -14.47 -12.21 -11.57
C GLY A 135 -14.58 -10.79 -12.15
N PRO A 136 -15.44 -9.90 -11.63
CA PRO A 136 -15.50 -8.50 -12.01
C PRO A 136 -14.29 -7.71 -11.50
N ALA A 137 -13.67 -8.13 -10.38
CA ALA A 137 -12.40 -7.56 -9.91
C ALA A 137 -11.19 -8.00 -10.77
N ALA A 138 -11.32 -9.13 -11.48
CA ALA A 138 -10.30 -9.65 -12.40
C ALA A 138 -10.40 -9.09 -13.83
N HIS A 139 -11.52 -8.46 -14.19
CA HIS A 139 -11.75 -7.86 -15.52
C HIS A 139 -12.29 -6.43 -15.45
N ALA A 140 -11.96 -5.68 -14.40
CA ALA A 140 -12.14 -4.24 -14.44
C ALA A 140 -11.27 -3.72 -15.60
N ARG A 141 -11.90 -3.37 -16.72
CA ARG A 141 -11.30 -2.52 -17.76
C ARG A 141 -10.59 -1.39 -17.03
N ALA A 142 -9.34 -1.09 -17.41
CA ALA A 142 -8.61 0.05 -16.89
C ALA A 142 -9.54 1.28 -16.93
N ALA A 143 -10.00 1.71 -15.75
CA ALA A 143 -10.60 3.02 -15.63
C ALA A 143 -9.56 4.03 -16.11
N ALA A 144 -9.99 5.12 -16.73
CA ALA A 144 -9.05 6.20 -17.03
C ALA A 144 -8.26 6.54 -15.75
N PRO A 145 -6.94 6.75 -15.84
CA PRO A 145 -6.15 7.15 -14.69
C PRO A 145 -6.81 8.37 -14.02
N ASP A 146 -6.94 8.32 -12.70
CA ASP A 146 -7.39 9.47 -11.92
C ASP A 146 -6.23 10.47 -11.84
N ILE A 147 -6.39 11.59 -12.54
CA ILE A 147 -5.36 12.61 -12.74
C ILE A 147 -5.98 13.97 -12.38
N PRO A 148 -5.30 14.80 -11.59
CA PRO A 148 -5.78 16.14 -11.27
C PRO A 148 -5.92 16.99 -12.54
N ALA A 149 -7.03 17.71 -12.66
CA ALA A 149 -7.24 18.68 -13.75
C ALA A 149 -6.42 19.96 -13.48
N ASP A 150 -5.10 19.85 -13.61
CA ASP A 150 -4.16 20.95 -13.36
C ASP A 150 -3.44 21.38 -14.66
N PRO A 151 -3.51 22.66 -15.07
CA PRO A 151 -2.86 23.13 -16.30
C PRO A 151 -1.33 22.99 -16.27
N ALA A 152 -0.71 23.03 -15.08
CA ALA A 152 0.73 22.88 -14.91
C ALA A 152 1.19 21.42 -15.08
N LEU A 153 0.27 20.45 -15.08
CA LEU A 153 0.57 19.03 -15.26
C LEU A 153 0.59 18.65 -16.75
N SER A 154 1.76 18.26 -17.24
CA SER A 154 1.91 17.52 -18.50
C SER A 154 1.88 16.04 -18.20
N TYR A 155 1.02 15.31 -18.90
CA TYR A 155 0.77 13.89 -18.65
C TYR A 155 0.87 13.06 -19.94
N SER A 156 1.64 11.98 -19.91
CA SER A 156 1.77 11.02 -21.00
C SER A 156 1.00 9.73 -20.68
N MET A 157 -0.12 9.54 -21.38
CA MET A 157 -0.95 8.33 -21.31
C MET A 157 -0.18 7.09 -21.73
N LEU A 158 -0.56 5.92 -21.20
CA LEU A 158 0.06 4.66 -21.56
C LEU A 158 -0.17 4.34 -23.04
N ASP A 159 0.92 4.18 -23.79
CA ASP A 159 0.93 3.55 -25.10
C ASP A 159 1.88 2.34 -25.02
N PRO A 160 1.36 1.10 -25.01
CA PRO A 160 2.17 -0.10 -24.88
C PRO A 160 2.96 -0.44 -26.16
N THR A 161 2.68 0.25 -27.27
CA THR A 161 3.36 0.03 -28.55
C THR A 161 4.50 1.01 -28.81
N ALA A 162 4.50 2.14 -28.10
CA ALA A 162 5.51 3.16 -28.22
C ALA A 162 6.71 2.90 -27.29
N ASP A 163 7.88 3.29 -27.76
CA ASP A 163 9.12 3.25 -26.98
C ASP A 163 9.06 4.21 -25.79
N VAL A 164 9.60 3.77 -24.63
CA VAL A 164 9.52 4.52 -23.37
C VAL A 164 10.30 5.83 -23.45
N ASP A 165 11.48 5.84 -24.07
CA ASP A 165 12.30 7.05 -24.24
C ASP A 165 11.63 8.03 -25.21
N ALA A 166 11.00 7.54 -26.28
CA ALA A 166 10.23 8.38 -27.20
C ALA A 166 9.02 9.04 -26.52
N ARG A 167 8.29 8.31 -25.67
CA ARG A 167 7.17 8.84 -24.88
C ARG A 167 7.64 9.88 -23.86
N ALA A 168 8.76 9.63 -23.19
CA ALA A 168 9.37 10.57 -22.26
C ALA A 168 9.82 11.86 -22.97
N GLN A 169 10.40 11.74 -24.16
CA GLN A 169 10.79 12.90 -24.96
C GLN A 169 9.58 13.74 -25.37
N ALA A 170 8.52 13.10 -25.90
CA ALA A 170 7.29 13.80 -26.28
C ALA A 170 6.62 14.50 -25.09
N LEU A 171 6.66 13.89 -23.91
CA LEU A 171 6.17 14.49 -22.67
C LEU A 171 6.95 15.76 -22.29
N VAL A 172 8.27 15.71 -22.37
CA VAL A 172 9.14 16.86 -22.07
C VAL A 172 9.00 17.95 -23.14
N ASP A 173 8.80 17.57 -24.40
CA ASP A 173 8.55 18.53 -25.49
C ASP A 173 7.21 19.26 -25.29
N ASP A 174 6.15 18.56 -24.90
CA ASP A 174 4.86 19.16 -24.51
C ASP A 174 5.02 20.13 -23.33
N TRP A 175 5.65 19.69 -22.25
CA TRP A 175 5.93 20.52 -21.08
C TRP A 175 6.70 21.79 -21.45
N ALA A 176 7.70 21.69 -22.33
CA ALA A 176 8.52 22.82 -22.75
C ALA A 176 7.76 23.87 -23.58
N THR A 177 6.52 23.59 -24.02
CA THR A 177 5.64 24.60 -24.66
C THR A 177 4.88 25.45 -23.65
N LYS A 178 4.84 25.04 -22.38
CA LYS A 178 4.17 25.77 -21.30
C LYS A 178 5.05 26.91 -20.78
N PRO A 179 4.47 27.92 -20.09
CA PRO A 179 5.26 29.00 -19.50
C PRO A 179 6.39 28.46 -18.61
N HIS A 180 7.56 29.10 -18.69
CA HIS A 180 8.72 28.74 -17.89
C HIS A 180 8.43 28.93 -16.40
N THR A 181 8.69 27.90 -15.61
CA THR A 181 8.53 27.87 -14.15
C THR A 181 9.89 27.77 -13.46
N GLY A 182 9.99 28.28 -12.23
CA GLY A 182 11.17 28.16 -11.38
C GLY A 182 11.47 26.71 -10.97
N ALA A 183 10.44 25.88 -10.84
CA ALA A 183 10.58 24.46 -10.49
C ALA A 183 9.83 23.52 -11.46
N VAL A 184 10.33 22.30 -11.59
CA VAL A 184 9.66 21.18 -12.24
C VAL A 184 9.70 19.93 -11.37
N VAL A 185 8.54 19.31 -11.15
CA VAL A 185 8.41 18.09 -10.36
C VAL A 185 8.09 16.92 -11.31
N VAL A 186 8.99 15.95 -11.37
CA VAL A 186 8.74 14.66 -12.03
C VAL A 186 7.96 13.78 -11.06
N ILE A 187 6.66 13.67 -11.28
CA ILE A 187 5.76 12.80 -10.53
C ILE A 187 5.78 11.42 -11.17
N VAL A 188 6.20 10.41 -10.42
CA VAL A 188 6.07 9.01 -10.82
C VAL A 188 4.67 8.53 -10.42
N PRO A 189 3.75 8.31 -11.38
CA PRO A 189 2.38 7.95 -11.05
C PRO A 189 2.31 6.57 -10.38
N THR A 190 1.26 6.31 -9.60
CA THR A 190 1.08 4.97 -9.03
C THR A 190 0.43 4.04 -10.06
N GLY A 191 1.01 2.85 -10.30
CA GLY A 191 0.39 1.68 -10.94
C GLY A 191 -0.48 1.99 -12.16
N SER A 192 -1.77 2.24 -11.93
CA SER A 192 -2.78 2.57 -12.94
C SER A 192 -2.59 3.94 -13.61
N GLY A 193 -1.55 4.71 -13.25
CA GLY A 193 -1.33 6.08 -13.73
C GLY A 193 -1.85 7.18 -12.81
N TRP A 194 -2.24 6.85 -11.58
CA TRP A 194 -2.82 7.80 -10.62
C TRP A 194 -1.80 8.83 -10.15
N VAL A 195 -2.25 10.10 -10.05
CA VAL A 195 -1.50 11.22 -9.47
C VAL A 195 -2.34 11.83 -8.34
N ASP A 196 -1.77 11.95 -7.14
CA ASP A 196 -2.47 12.52 -5.98
C ASP A 196 -2.63 14.04 -6.13
N ALA A 197 -3.89 14.51 -6.18
CA ALA A 197 -4.22 15.93 -6.25
C ALA A 197 -3.73 16.71 -5.03
N SER A 198 -3.68 16.08 -3.86
CA SER A 198 -3.19 16.71 -2.63
C SER A 198 -1.70 16.97 -2.72
N ALA A 199 -0.92 16.04 -3.28
CA ALA A 199 0.51 16.24 -3.51
C ALA A 199 0.74 17.43 -4.46
N VAL A 200 0.05 17.47 -5.60
CA VAL A 200 0.10 18.58 -6.57
C VAL A 200 -0.24 19.91 -5.89
N ALA A 201 -1.32 19.97 -5.11
CA ALA A 201 -1.70 21.16 -4.35
C ALA A 201 -0.66 21.56 -3.29
N GLY A 202 0.02 20.60 -2.68
CA GLY A 202 1.14 20.83 -1.77
C GLY A 202 2.32 21.51 -2.45
N PHE A 203 2.75 20.98 -3.61
CA PHE A 203 3.86 21.56 -4.38
C PHE A 203 3.51 22.97 -4.88
N ARG A 204 2.31 23.17 -5.42
CA ARG A 204 1.85 24.50 -5.84
C ARG A 204 1.87 25.50 -4.70
N ARG A 205 1.44 25.09 -3.50
CA ARG A 205 1.52 25.94 -2.31
C ARG A 205 2.97 26.22 -1.91
N HIS A 206 3.86 25.24 -2.01
CA HIS A 206 5.27 25.42 -1.65
C HIS A 206 5.98 26.42 -2.57
N PHE A 207 5.72 26.33 -3.88
CA PHE A 207 6.36 27.16 -4.90
C PHE A 207 5.54 28.41 -5.28
N ASP A 208 4.50 28.77 -4.54
CA ASP A 208 3.60 29.90 -4.87
C ASP A 208 3.11 29.87 -6.34
N ASP A 209 2.66 28.69 -6.80
CA ASP A 209 2.25 28.37 -8.18
C ASP A 209 3.36 28.39 -9.25
N ASP A 210 4.61 28.70 -8.90
CA ASP A 210 5.78 28.70 -9.80
C ASP A 210 6.39 27.28 -9.99
N VAL A 211 5.54 26.33 -10.37
CA VAL A 211 5.92 24.92 -10.54
C VAL A 211 5.15 24.26 -11.67
N ALA A 212 5.85 23.41 -12.43
CA ALA A 212 5.25 22.55 -13.45
C ALA A 212 5.44 21.07 -13.08
N PHE A 213 4.58 20.21 -13.61
CA PHE A 213 4.59 18.78 -13.29
C PHE A 213 4.72 17.93 -14.56
N LEU A 214 5.52 16.88 -14.47
CA LEU A 214 5.70 15.87 -15.51
C LEU A 214 5.27 14.52 -14.95
N ALA A 215 4.35 13.83 -15.61
CA ALA A 215 3.91 12.51 -15.22
C ALA A 215 3.78 11.59 -16.44
N MET A 216 4.35 10.38 -16.36
CA MET A 216 4.25 9.39 -17.43
C MET A 216 3.65 8.09 -16.89
N GLN A 217 2.52 7.68 -17.45
CA GLN A 217 1.89 6.41 -17.10
C GLN A 217 2.76 5.24 -17.59
N TYR A 218 3.12 4.32 -16.68
CA TYR A 218 3.90 3.13 -17.03
C TYR A 218 3.06 1.84 -17.01
N SER A 219 1.86 1.85 -16.42
CA SER A 219 0.98 0.69 -16.35
C SER A 219 -0.49 1.07 -16.28
N ASP A 220 -1.35 0.13 -16.66
CA ASP A 220 -2.81 0.21 -16.62
C ASP A 220 -3.42 -0.73 -15.55
N VAL A 221 -2.58 -1.48 -14.83
CA VAL A 221 -3.04 -2.37 -13.76
C VAL A 221 -2.96 -1.70 -12.39
N PRO A 222 -3.89 -2.01 -11.46
CA PRO A 222 -3.85 -1.49 -10.09
C PRO A 222 -2.49 -1.74 -9.43
N SER A 223 -2.07 -0.82 -8.57
CA SER A 223 -0.75 -0.75 -7.94
C SER A 223 -0.20 -2.10 -7.46
N TRP A 224 -0.90 -2.82 -6.60
CA TRP A 224 -0.43 -4.11 -6.09
C TRP A 224 -0.19 -5.18 -7.18
N GLN A 225 -0.94 -5.14 -8.29
CA GLN A 225 -0.71 -6.02 -9.44
C GLN A 225 0.50 -5.57 -10.25
N ALA A 226 0.70 -4.26 -10.41
CA ALA A 226 1.86 -3.68 -11.08
C ALA A 226 3.16 -4.05 -10.36
N TYR A 227 3.18 -3.96 -9.02
CA TYR A 227 4.33 -4.38 -8.20
C TYR A 227 4.72 -5.84 -8.41
N VAL A 228 3.76 -6.75 -8.49
CA VAL A 228 4.04 -8.18 -8.68
C VAL A 228 4.46 -8.49 -10.12
N ARG A 229 3.97 -7.74 -11.11
CA ARG A 229 4.18 -8.06 -12.53
C ARG A 229 5.39 -7.38 -13.14
N SER A 230 5.69 -6.12 -12.79
CA SER A 230 6.77 -5.35 -13.43
C SER A 230 7.25 -4.15 -12.59
N PRO A 231 7.96 -4.37 -11.46
CA PRO A 231 8.57 -3.28 -10.69
C PRO A 231 9.46 -2.37 -11.55
N ALA A 232 10.18 -2.95 -12.51
CA ALA A 232 11.10 -2.24 -13.40
C ALA A 232 10.43 -1.18 -14.27
N ALA A 233 9.14 -1.35 -14.63
CA ALA A 233 8.46 -0.40 -15.50
C ALA A 233 8.33 1.00 -14.87
N ALA A 234 8.11 1.07 -13.55
CA ALA A 234 8.08 2.34 -12.82
C ALA A 234 9.45 3.03 -12.89
N SER A 235 10.52 2.29 -12.57
CA SER A 235 11.90 2.79 -12.62
C SER A 235 12.31 3.22 -14.03
N ASP A 236 12.09 2.39 -15.04
CA ASP A 236 12.45 2.67 -16.44
C ASP A 236 11.75 3.93 -16.96
N SER A 237 10.44 4.07 -16.65
CA SER A 237 9.67 5.24 -17.05
C SER A 237 10.17 6.52 -16.37
N ALA A 238 10.42 6.48 -15.05
CA ALA A 238 10.91 7.62 -14.29
C ALA A 238 12.30 8.05 -14.78
N ILE A 239 13.22 7.09 -14.96
CA ILE A 239 14.56 7.32 -15.51
C ILE A 239 14.47 7.94 -16.91
N ALA A 240 13.60 7.44 -17.79
CA ALA A 240 13.43 8.00 -19.13
C ALA A 240 12.97 9.47 -19.11
N VAL A 241 12.03 9.82 -18.23
CA VAL A 241 11.58 11.22 -18.07
C VAL A 241 12.69 12.11 -17.53
N VAL A 242 13.39 11.69 -16.47
CA VAL A 242 14.53 12.46 -15.91
C VAL A 242 15.62 12.65 -16.96
N ARG A 243 15.93 11.60 -17.73
CA ARG A 243 16.93 11.65 -18.81
C ARG A 243 16.52 12.63 -19.90
N ALA A 244 15.28 12.57 -20.37
CA ALA A 244 14.75 13.49 -21.39
C ALA A 244 14.73 14.95 -20.89
N LEU A 245 14.29 15.16 -19.65
CA LEU A 245 14.29 16.47 -19.02
C LEU A 245 15.71 17.04 -18.91
N ASN A 246 16.67 16.26 -18.40
CA ASN A 246 18.06 16.68 -18.29
C ASN A 246 18.66 17.04 -19.66
N ARG A 247 18.42 16.25 -20.71
CA ARG A 247 18.85 16.61 -22.08
C ARG A 247 18.30 17.96 -22.52
N ARG A 248 17.07 18.29 -22.14
CA ARG A 248 16.39 19.53 -22.52
C ARG A 248 16.94 20.75 -21.78
N ILE A 249 17.23 20.63 -20.49
CA ILE A 249 17.53 21.78 -19.61
C ILE A 249 19.00 21.94 -19.26
N SER A 250 19.85 20.93 -19.47
CA SER A 250 21.27 20.94 -19.03
C SER A 250 22.12 22.07 -19.61
N ALA A 251 21.77 22.60 -20.79
CA ALA A 251 22.46 23.72 -21.41
C ALA A 251 21.77 25.08 -21.15
N SER A 252 20.65 25.11 -20.42
CA SER A 252 19.91 26.33 -20.13
C SER A 252 20.56 27.11 -18.98
N PRO A 253 20.83 28.42 -19.12
CA PRO A 253 21.26 29.25 -17.99
C PRO A 253 20.15 29.42 -16.95
N ASP A 254 18.88 29.40 -17.39
CA ASP A 254 17.69 29.49 -16.56
C ASP A 254 17.13 28.07 -16.31
N ARG A 255 17.98 27.14 -15.87
CA ARG A 255 17.57 25.76 -15.56
C ARG A 255 16.59 25.80 -14.36
N PRO A 256 15.39 25.21 -14.48
CA PRO A 256 14.48 25.08 -13.34
C PRO A 256 15.03 24.10 -12.30
N ASP A 257 14.66 24.28 -11.04
CA ASP A 257 14.93 23.30 -9.99
C ASP A 257 14.12 22.03 -10.27
N VAL A 258 14.78 20.87 -10.22
CA VAL A 258 14.20 19.57 -10.58
C VAL A 258 13.98 18.74 -9.33
N TYR A 259 12.71 18.40 -9.07
CA TYR A 259 12.32 17.56 -7.96
C TYR A 259 11.74 16.23 -8.45
N LEU A 260 11.97 15.17 -7.69
CA LEU A 260 11.37 13.87 -7.92
C LEU A 260 10.31 13.61 -6.85
N PHE A 261 9.14 13.14 -7.26
CA PHE A 261 8.08 12.78 -6.35
C PHE A 261 7.50 11.40 -6.67
N GLY A 262 7.25 10.62 -5.63
CA GLY A 262 6.55 9.35 -5.77
C GLY A 262 5.81 8.97 -4.50
N GLN A 263 4.58 8.52 -4.65
CA GLN A 263 3.78 7.91 -3.59
C GLN A 263 3.68 6.40 -3.83
N SER A 264 3.71 5.59 -2.77
CA SER A 264 3.54 4.14 -2.88
C SER A 264 4.57 3.52 -3.84
N LEU A 265 4.13 2.81 -4.87
CA LEU A 265 5.00 2.31 -5.95
C LEU A 265 5.69 3.40 -6.76
N GLY A 266 5.10 4.58 -6.87
CA GLY A 266 5.76 5.73 -7.46
C GLY A 266 7.05 6.09 -6.72
N ALA A 267 7.08 5.88 -5.39
CA ALA A 267 8.27 6.15 -4.58
C ALA A 267 9.47 5.27 -4.99
N ILE A 268 9.21 4.03 -5.42
CA ILE A 268 10.25 3.12 -5.93
C ILE A 268 10.84 3.66 -7.23
N GLY A 269 9.99 4.11 -8.16
CA GLY A 269 10.45 4.70 -9.41
C GLY A 269 11.18 6.02 -9.20
N ALA A 270 10.71 6.86 -8.27
CA ALA A 270 11.35 8.13 -7.93
C ALA A 270 12.73 7.92 -7.30
N ASP A 271 12.87 7.00 -6.33
CA ASP A 271 14.16 6.67 -5.71
C ASP A 271 15.12 6.02 -6.71
N ALA A 272 14.62 5.20 -7.65
CA ALA A 272 15.42 4.65 -8.73
C ALA A 272 15.90 5.72 -9.73
N ALA A 273 15.07 6.69 -10.07
CA ALA A 273 15.45 7.81 -10.93
C ALA A 273 16.47 8.73 -10.26
N ARG A 274 16.36 8.95 -8.93
CA ARG A 274 17.39 9.63 -8.13
C ARG A 274 18.72 8.87 -8.19
N ALA A 275 18.72 7.58 -7.88
CA ALA A 275 19.94 6.78 -7.90
C ALA A 275 20.61 6.79 -9.29
N TRP A 276 19.81 6.67 -10.36
CA TRP A 276 20.31 6.83 -11.73
C TRP A 276 20.92 8.22 -11.97
N ALA A 277 20.29 9.29 -11.49
CA ALA A 277 20.79 10.65 -11.64
C ALA A 277 22.14 10.84 -10.91
N ASP A 278 22.29 10.29 -9.70
CA ASP A 278 23.54 10.35 -8.92
C ASP A 278 24.71 9.65 -9.62
N ASP A 279 24.43 8.48 -10.20
CA ASP A 279 25.39 7.70 -10.99
C ASP A 279 25.82 8.44 -12.27
N HIS A 280 24.90 9.18 -12.88
CA HIS A 280 25.13 9.90 -14.15
C HIS A 280 25.47 11.38 -13.98
N LYS A 281 25.60 11.87 -12.73
CA LYS A 281 25.88 13.28 -12.40
C LYS A 281 24.84 14.24 -12.99
N VAL A 282 23.58 13.82 -12.99
CA VAL A 282 22.43 14.66 -13.31
C VAL A 282 22.00 15.37 -12.04
N ALA A 283 21.93 16.70 -12.09
CA ALA A 283 21.49 17.49 -10.94
C ALA A 283 19.99 17.27 -10.67
N ILE A 284 19.67 16.88 -9.44
CA ILE A 284 18.33 16.79 -8.86
C ILE A 284 18.36 17.60 -7.56
N ASP A 285 17.41 18.52 -7.42
CA ASP A 285 17.38 19.50 -6.33
C ASP A 285 16.66 18.95 -5.09
N GLY A 286 15.86 17.89 -5.26
CA GLY A 286 15.37 17.10 -4.14
C GLY A 286 14.47 15.93 -4.54
N THR A 287 14.29 14.98 -3.61
CA THR A 287 13.39 13.84 -3.79
C THR A 287 12.42 13.73 -2.62
N VAL A 288 11.13 13.61 -2.90
CA VAL A 288 10.09 13.41 -1.88
C VAL A 288 9.36 12.09 -2.11
N LEU A 289 9.39 11.21 -1.11
CA LEU A 289 8.81 9.88 -1.16
C LEU A 289 7.70 9.77 -0.10
N SER A 290 6.50 9.34 -0.48
CA SER A 290 5.38 9.18 0.46
C SER A 290 4.91 7.73 0.52
N GLY A 291 4.90 7.15 1.72
CA GLY A 291 4.50 5.76 1.96
C GLY A 291 5.18 4.73 1.07
N PRO A 292 6.51 4.76 0.86
CA PRO A 292 7.17 3.71 0.09
C PRO A 292 6.88 2.34 0.71
N PRO A 293 6.59 1.29 -0.08
CA PRO A 293 6.43 -0.05 0.46
C PRO A 293 7.64 -0.47 1.27
N ALA A 294 7.42 -1.16 2.39
CA ALA A 294 8.47 -1.52 3.32
C ALA A 294 9.66 -2.21 2.60
N GLY A 295 10.88 -1.75 2.88
CA GLY A 295 12.11 -2.32 2.33
C GLY A 295 12.36 -2.09 0.83
N THR A 296 11.62 -1.19 0.16
CA THR A 296 11.76 -0.98 -1.30
C THR A 296 12.60 0.24 -1.71
N VAL A 297 12.91 1.14 -0.79
CA VAL A 297 13.74 2.34 -1.06
C VAL A 297 15.03 2.29 -0.26
N GLU A 298 16.08 2.90 -0.78
CA GLU A 298 17.44 2.83 -0.23
C GLU A 298 17.55 3.57 1.11
N SER A 299 18.38 3.09 2.05
CA SER A 299 18.76 3.86 3.24
C SER A 299 19.90 4.82 2.91
N LEU A 300 19.66 6.13 2.97
CA LEU A 300 20.64 7.17 2.62
C LEU A 300 21.09 7.95 3.87
N PRO A 301 22.26 8.63 3.81
CA PRO A 301 22.66 9.57 4.84
C PRO A 301 21.61 10.68 5.03
N ALA A 302 21.44 11.17 6.26
CA ALA A 302 20.45 12.20 6.60
C ALA A 302 20.70 13.57 5.93
N CYS A 303 21.87 13.76 5.31
CA CYS A 303 22.20 14.97 4.56
C CYS A 303 21.79 14.90 3.09
N GLU A 304 21.41 13.73 2.59
CA GLU A 304 20.94 13.59 1.22
C GLU A 304 19.65 14.43 1.03
N PRO A 305 19.49 15.20 -0.07
CA PRO A 305 18.29 15.99 -0.34
C PRO A 305 17.07 15.10 -0.65
N ARG A 306 16.65 14.31 0.34
CA ARG A 306 15.55 13.37 0.24
C ARG A 306 14.74 13.36 1.52
N VAL A 307 13.43 13.50 1.39
CA VAL A 307 12.47 13.31 2.48
C VAL A 307 11.64 12.07 2.21
N VAL A 308 11.49 11.23 3.23
CA VAL A 308 10.59 10.07 3.21
C VAL A 308 9.51 10.31 4.26
N LEU A 309 8.26 10.35 3.84
CA LEU A 309 7.10 10.51 4.70
C LEU A 309 6.37 9.18 4.83
N ALA A 310 5.88 8.86 6.02
CA ALA A 310 4.91 7.80 6.20
C ALA A 310 3.89 8.16 7.27
N ASN A 311 2.59 7.95 7.00
CA ASN A 311 1.60 8.06 8.05
C ASN A 311 1.90 7.00 9.12
N ALA A 312 1.76 7.34 10.41
CA ALA A 312 2.06 6.40 11.50
C ALA A 312 1.21 5.13 11.48
N THR A 313 0.07 5.17 10.79
CA THR A 313 -0.88 4.07 10.61
C THR A 313 -0.81 3.42 9.22
N ASP A 314 0.17 3.77 8.38
CA ASP A 314 0.24 3.27 7.00
C ASP A 314 0.68 1.79 6.95
N PRO A 315 -0.23 0.86 6.60
CA PRO A 315 0.14 -0.54 6.50
C PRO A 315 1.06 -0.83 5.31
N VAL A 316 1.12 0.03 4.29
CA VAL A 316 2.01 -0.18 3.12
C VAL A 316 3.46 0.04 3.50
N ALA A 317 3.74 1.08 4.29
CA ALA A 317 5.07 1.40 4.80
C ALA A 317 5.56 0.41 5.88
N ASP A 318 4.63 -0.33 6.51
CA ASP A 318 4.93 -1.35 7.51
C ASP A 318 5.03 -2.77 6.93
N PHE A 319 4.26 -3.10 5.88
CA PHE A 319 4.08 -4.48 5.44
C PHE A 319 5.31 -5.05 4.72
N ASP A 320 6.06 -5.88 5.43
CA ASP A 320 7.09 -6.75 4.88
C ASP A 320 6.88 -8.21 5.31
N ALA A 321 7.29 -9.18 4.50
CA ALA A 321 7.14 -10.60 4.83
C ALA A 321 7.90 -10.96 6.13
N SER A 322 8.98 -10.24 6.43
CA SER A 322 9.71 -10.43 7.68
C SER A 322 8.97 -9.96 8.92
N LEU A 323 7.84 -9.23 8.79
CA LEU A 323 6.95 -8.93 9.92
C LEU A 323 6.49 -10.17 10.69
N ALA A 324 6.53 -11.35 10.05
CA ALA A 324 6.23 -12.60 10.71
C ALA A 324 7.26 -12.96 11.80
N TRP A 325 8.50 -12.45 11.74
CA TRP A 325 9.59 -12.76 12.67
C TRP A 325 10.48 -11.56 13.09
N ARG A 326 10.24 -10.35 12.56
CA ARG A 326 10.89 -9.08 12.95
C ARG A 326 9.84 -7.99 13.11
N ALA A 327 10.08 -7.04 14.01
CA ALA A 327 9.25 -5.86 14.14
C ALA A 327 9.35 -4.97 12.89
N PRO A 328 8.34 -4.10 12.60
CA PRO A 328 8.42 -3.15 11.50
C PRO A 328 9.65 -2.27 11.64
N ASP A 329 10.38 -2.10 10.54
CA ASP A 329 11.57 -1.26 10.45
C ASP A 329 11.40 -0.32 9.26
N HIS A 330 11.20 0.97 9.56
CA HIS A 330 11.13 1.99 8.52
C HIS A 330 12.53 2.37 8.08
N VAL A 331 12.67 2.78 6.81
CA VAL A 331 13.94 3.30 6.30
C VAL A 331 14.40 4.47 7.19
N GLY A 332 15.69 4.48 7.54
CA GLY A 332 16.26 5.50 8.40
C GLY A 332 15.97 6.92 7.88
N GLY A 333 15.55 7.81 8.78
CA GLY A 333 15.17 9.18 8.42
C GLY A 333 13.73 9.35 7.92
N THR A 334 12.89 8.31 7.96
CA THR A 334 11.46 8.45 7.65
C THR A 334 10.76 9.37 8.66
N THR A 335 10.21 10.48 8.18
CA THR A 335 9.35 11.37 8.96
C THR A 335 7.99 10.72 9.13
N THR A 336 7.66 10.39 10.38
CA THR A 336 6.32 9.87 10.72
C THR A 336 5.34 11.02 10.85
N ILE A 337 4.26 10.96 10.07
CA ILE A 337 3.20 11.98 10.01
C ILE A 337 1.82 11.38 10.31
N GLY A 338 0.77 12.20 10.25
CA GLY A 338 -0.61 11.75 10.33
C GLY A 338 -1.09 11.37 11.73
N ALA A 339 -2.21 10.65 11.79
CA ALA A 339 -2.83 10.23 13.04
C ALA A 339 -1.93 9.24 13.80
N PRO A 340 -1.87 9.33 15.13
CA PRO A 340 -1.01 8.47 15.93
C PRO A 340 -1.47 7.01 15.88
N ARG A 341 -0.49 6.09 15.85
CA ARG A 341 -0.71 4.65 15.99
C ARG A 341 -1.18 4.30 17.40
N GLN A 342 -2.05 3.29 17.51
CA GLN A 342 -2.33 2.65 18.79
C GLN A 342 -1.13 1.80 19.21
N GLN A 343 -0.70 1.93 20.46
CA GLN A 343 0.43 1.19 20.99
C GLN A 343 0.03 -0.26 21.23
N LEU A 344 0.37 -1.13 20.28
CA LEU A 344 0.36 -2.57 20.47
C LEU A 344 1.80 -3.07 20.37
N PRO A 345 2.29 -3.91 21.30
CA PRO A 345 3.55 -4.61 21.08
C PRO A 345 3.45 -5.41 19.78
N TRP A 346 4.53 -5.42 19.00
CA TRP A 346 4.64 -6.31 17.86
C TRP A 346 4.62 -7.76 18.36
N ILE A 347 3.76 -8.60 17.77
CA ILE A 347 3.62 -10.00 18.10
C ILE A 347 4.02 -10.82 16.86
N PRO A 348 5.09 -11.63 16.93
CA PRO A 348 5.52 -12.48 15.83
C PRO A 348 4.35 -13.31 15.26
N GLY A 349 4.24 -13.35 13.94
CA GLY A 349 3.19 -14.05 13.21
C GLY A 349 1.80 -13.40 13.24
N LEU A 350 1.39 -12.74 14.33
CA LEU A 350 0.09 -12.06 14.41
C LEU A 350 0.14 -10.67 13.78
N SER A 351 1.18 -9.88 14.04
CA SER A 351 1.28 -8.52 13.49
C SER A 351 1.28 -8.50 11.97
N VAL A 352 1.95 -9.45 11.30
CA VAL A 352 1.92 -9.55 9.83
C VAL A 352 0.50 -9.79 9.29
N VAL A 353 -0.33 -10.57 10.00
CA VAL A 353 -1.72 -10.79 9.61
C VAL A 353 -2.52 -9.51 9.81
N GLY A 354 -2.39 -8.86 10.97
CA GLY A 354 -3.04 -7.58 11.25
C GLY A 354 -2.74 -6.52 10.19
N THR A 355 -1.45 -6.31 9.88
CA THR A 355 -1.00 -5.36 8.85
C THR A 355 -1.48 -5.77 7.45
N ALA A 356 -1.44 -7.06 7.09
CA ALA A 356 -1.96 -7.54 5.81
C ALA A 356 -3.45 -7.24 5.63
N LEU A 357 -4.24 -7.38 6.70
CA LEU A 357 -5.67 -7.08 6.67
C LEU A 357 -5.93 -5.58 6.52
N ASP A 358 -5.08 -4.74 7.10
CA ASP A 358 -5.20 -3.29 7.01
C ASP A 358 -4.85 -2.75 5.60
N LEU A 359 -4.03 -3.45 4.82
CA LEU A 359 -3.78 -3.10 3.41
C LEU A 359 -5.09 -2.96 2.62
N ALA A 360 -6.08 -3.80 2.91
CA ALA A 360 -7.37 -3.83 2.21
C ALA A 360 -8.24 -2.59 2.45
N VAL A 361 -7.98 -1.84 3.54
CA VAL A 361 -8.73 -0.64 3.95
C VAL A 361 -7.81 0.57 4.06
N SER A 362 -6.61 0.48 3.49
CA SER A 362 -5.55 1.48 3.67
C SER A 362 -5.92 2.87 3.16
N LEU A 363 -6.88 2.98 2.24
CA LEU A 363 -7.35 4.24 1.66
C LEU A 363 -8.73 4.68 2.17
N ASP A 364 -9.38 3.90 3.04
CA ASP A 364 -10.77 4.16 3.47
C ASP A 364 -10.89 5.28 4.53
N GLY A 365 -9.77 5.66 5.14
CA GLY A 365 -9.70 6.66 6.20
C GLY A 365 -9.59 8.10 5.71
N PRO A 366 -9.75 9.09 6.61
CA PRO A 366 -9.47 10.49 6.28
C PRO A 366 -8.00 10.71 5.92
N VAL A 367 -7.71 11.84 5.28
CA VAL A 367 -6.34 12.30 4.98
C VAL A 367 -5.49 12.28 6.26
N GLY A 368 -4.25 11.80 6.16
CA GLY A 368 -3.33 11.63 7.28
C GLY A 368 -3.51 10.30 8.01
N THR A 369 -4.26 9.35 7.44
CA THR A 369 -4.44 8.01 8.01
C THR A 369 -4.24 6.94 6.95
N GLY A 370 -3.86 5.73 7.38
CA GLY A 370 -3.51 4.65 6.47
C GLY A 370 -2.54 5.11 5.38
N HIS A 371 -2.80 4.71 4.15
CA HIS A 371 -2.07 5.11 2.95
C HIS A 371 -2.67 6.34 2.26
N HIS A 372 -3.53 7.10 2.95
CA HIS A 372 -4.17 8.31 2.46
C HIS A 372 -3.39 9.54 2.94
N TYR A 373 -2.63 10.13 2.03
CA TYR A 373 -1.79 11.29 2.29
C TYR A 373 -2.45 12.59 1.80
N GLY A 374 -1.95 13.71 2.29
CA GLY A 374 -2.48 15.04 2.01
C GLY A 374 -1.46 15.96 1.34
N ILE A 375 -1.63 17.27 1.58
CA ILE A 375 -0.80 18.33 1.02
C ILE A 375 0.63 18.33 1.57
N GLU A 376 0.84 17.72 2.73
CA GLU A 376 2.14 17.60 3.38
C GLU A 376 3.17 16.91 2.49
N GLN A 377 2.71 16.04 1.57
CA GLN A 377 3.55 15.42 0.55
C GLN A 377 4.29 16.46 -0.29
N GLY A 378 3.60 17.45 -0.84
CA GLY A 378 4.23 18.49 -1.65
C GLY A 378 4.92 19.57 -0.82
N LEU A 379 4.46 19.80 0.41
CA LEU A 379 5.10 20.78 1.32
C LEU A 379 6.44 20.29 1.88
N ALA A 380 6.66 18.98 1.94
CA ALA A 380 7.89 18.38 2.46
C ALA A 380 9.16 18.74 1.66
N VAL A 381 9.03 19.33 0.47
CA VAL A 381 10.16 19.96 -0.22
C VAL A 381 10.86 21.00 0.66
N GLY A 382 10.11 21.74 1.47
CA GLY A 382 10.68 22.72 2.41
C GLY A 382 11.48 22.10 3.56
N GLU A 383 11.43 20.78 3.72
CA GLU A 383 12.16 20.02 4.74
C GLU A 383 13.40 19.31 4.18
N LEU A 384 13.70 19.50 2.88
CA LEU A 384 14.85 18.87 2.25
C LEU A 384 16.17 19.30 2.95
N PRO A 385 17.04 18.34 3.31
CA PRO A 385 18.36 18.65 3.82
C PRO A 385 19.19 19.47 2.81
N PRO A 386 20.13 20.31 3.26
CA PRO A 386 20.93 21.18 2.38
C PRO A 386 22.01 20.44 1.56
N GLY A 387 21.99 19.11 1.54
CA GLY A 387 22.98 18.27 0.87
C GLY A 387 24.14 17.82 1.77
N CYS A 388 24.77 16.70 1.39
CA CYS A 388 25.97 16.20 2.05
C CYS A 388 27.17 17.06 1.69
N GLN A 389 27.79 17.70 2.68
CA GLN A 389 29.07 18.38 2.46
C GLN A 389 30.12 17.35 2.06
N THR A 390 30.76 17.55 0.90
CA THR A 390 32.00 16.84 0.59
C THR A 390 33.03 17.27 1.62
N ILE A 391 33.40 16.39 2.55
CA ILE A 391 34.54 16.63 3.43
C ILE A 391 35.77 16.69 2.50
N GLY A 392 36.15 17.90 2.10
CA GLY A 392 37.44 18.12 1.47
C GLY A 392 38.55 17.66 2.43
N PRO A 393 39.71 17.20 1.93
CA PRO A 393 40.82 16.86 2.80
C PRO A 393 41.08 18.06 3.70
N ARG A 394 40.92 17.89 5.02
CA ARG A 394 41.23 18.95 5.99
C ARG A 394 42.61 19.47 5.63
N ALA A 395 42.69 20.75 5.27
CA ALA A 395 43.94 21.47 5.25
C ALA A 395 44.49 21.41 6.68
N ALA A 396 45.38 20.45 6.92
CA ALA A 396 46.26 20.47 8.07
C ALA A 396 47.10 21.74 7.90
N SER A 397 46.74 22.77 8.67
CA SER A 397 47.51 24.00 8.85
C SER A 397 48.00 24.01 10.29
#